data_AF-A0A7C6Q1K3-F1
#
_entry.id   AF-A0A7C6Q1K3-F1
#
_cell.length_a   1.000
_cell.length_b   1.000
_cell.length_c   1.000
_cell.angle_alpha   90.00
_cell.angle_beta   90.00
_cell.angle_gamma   90.00
#
_symmetry.space_group_name_H-M   'P 1'
#
loop_
_entity.id
_entity.type
_entity.pdbx_description
1 polymer ?
#
loop_
_entity_poly.entity_id
_entity_poly.type
_entity_poly.pdbx_seq_one_letter_code
_entity_poly.pdbx_strand_id
1 'polypeptide(L)'
;MRDIDLENLLLKKDKRAIAKAITMAESGDEKVYEIIKNLYNKAGKAYVIGITGPPGVGKSTLTNEIAKFLLKDNYSVGVLAVDPTSFFSGGAILGDRVRMSDIALNKNVYMRSMGTRGKLGGLAKATRAAIHILDIVGMDYIIVETSGVGQSEIDIVKTSDTNVMVLSPGMGDDIQAIKSGIMEIGDIFVVNKSDREGADKTAAEINFMLDLNDKSDWRPPVLEVSALYGKGCNTLLSKIMEHRYYLEKTGGLEERRLKNLRWEVLEILIDNFMKALNEKISQESIKELINAEYTGLTNPYMIAEGIYKNLKGGLQMIKKIDHIGIAVKSIEEASKFYEDVLGQKVVGIETLSSENLRTAFIKIGDIDIELLEATSSDSPVAKFIEKKGEGIQHIALEVDDIEASLEKLKSKGIRLIDEAPKTGAGGSKIAFVHPKSTNGVLLELCQR
;
A
#
# COMPACT_ATOMS: atom_id res chain seq x y z
N MET A 1 -21.51 21.05 -15.92
CA MET A 1 -21.85 19.62 -15.99
C MET A 1 -21.77 19.09 -14.57
N ARG A 2 -22.92 18.77 -13.94
CA ARG A 2 -22.97 18.24 -12.56
C ARG A 2 -22.40 16.81 -12.56
N ASP A 3 -21.85 16.32 -11.43
CA ASP A 3 -21.14 15.04 -11.38
C ASP A 3 -21.99 13.83 -11.84
N ILE A 4 -23.30 13.84 -11.53
CA ILE A 4 -24.31 12.85 -11.98
C ILE A 4 -24.42 12.77 -13.52
N ASP A 5 -24.08 13.83 -14.24
CA ASP A 5 -24.12 13.86 -15.70
C ASP A 5 -22.91 13.11 -16.30
N LEU A 6 -21.74 13.18 -15.66
CA LEU A 6 -20.53 12.54 -16.20
C LEU A 6 -20.62 11.02 -16.11
N GLU A 7 -21.09 10.47 -15.00
CA GLU A 7 -21.31 9.01 -14.85
C GLU A 7 -22.26 8.46 -15.92
N ASN A 8 -23.41 9.13 -16.11
CA ASN A 8 -24.39 8.74 -17.12
C ASN A 8 -23.86 8.85 -18.55
N LEU A 9 -23.06 9.87 -18.85
CA LEU A 9 -22.44 10.03 -20.17
C LEU A 9 -21.36 8.97 -20.43
N LEU A 10 -20.59 8.57 -19.40
CA LEU A 10 -19.65 7.44 -19.51
C LEU A 10 -20.38 6.14 -19.83
N LEU A 11 -21.48 5.82 -19.13
CA LEU A 11 -22.29 4.63 -19.41
C LEU A 11 -22.91 4.63 -20.82
N LYS A 12 -23.06 5.79 -21.45
CA LYS A 12 -23.50 5.95 -22.84
C LYS A 12 -22.35 5.94 -23.86
N LYS A 13 -21.12 5.61 -23.43
CA LYS A 13 -19.90 5.63 -24.25
C LYS A 13 -19.61 7.00 -24.91
N ASP A 14 -20.00 8.10 -24.26
CA ASP A 14 -19.74 9.44 -24.80
C ASP A 14 -18.23 9.75 -24.84
N LYS A 15 -17.69 9.97 -26.04
CA LYS A 15 -16.24 10.18 -26.24
C LYS A 15 -15.69 11.41 -25.51
N ARG A 16 -16.50 12.47 -25.31
CA ARG A 16 -16.08 13.69 -24.60
C ARG A 16 -16.05 13.44 -23.09
N ALA A 17 -17.03 12.71 -22.57
CA ALA A 17 -17.05 12.27 -21.17
C ALA A 17 -15.85 11.39 -20.84
N ILE A 18 -15.53 10.40 -21.69
CA ILE A 18 -14.33 9.55 -21.53
C ILE A 18 -13.07 10.42 -21.51
N ALA A 19 -12.93 11.34 -22.48
CA ALA A 19 -11.76 12.23 -22.54
C ALA A 19 -11.63 13.13 -21.30
N LYS A 20 -12.75 13.66 -20.81
CA LYS A 20 -12.78 14.48 -19.60
C LYS A 20 -12.39 13.67 -18.36
N ALA A 21 -12.95 12.47 -18.19
CA ALA A 21 -12.64 11.60 -17.07
C ALA A 21 -11.14 11.21 -17.06
N ILE A 22 -10.58 10.82 -18.20
CA ILE A 22 -9.14 10.54 -18.29
C ILE A 22 -8.31 11.80 -18.00
N THR A 23 -8.72 12.97 -18.50
CA THR A 23 -8.04 14.24 -18.17
C THR A 23 -8.07 14.56 -16.68
N MET A 24 -9.19 14.29 -15.98
CA MET A 24 -9.30 14.45 -14.54
C MET A 24 -8.31 13.54 -13.81
N ALA A 25 -8.19 12.28 -14.24
CA ALA A 25 -7.21 11.33 -13.71
C ALA A 25 -5.76 11.82 -13.91
N GLU A 26 -5.42 12.32 -15.10
CA GLU A 26 -4.10 12.89 -15.42
C GLU A 26 -3.75 14.11 -14.53
N SER A 27 -4.73 14.92 -14.14
CA SER A 27 -4.53 16.03 -13.19
C SER A 27 -4.47 15.59 -11.73
N GLY A 28 -4.88 14.36 -11.42
CA GLY A 28 -5.07 13.88 -10.06
C GLY A 28 -6.27 14.51 -9.35
N ASP A 29 -7.33 14.84 -10.09
CA ASP A 29 -8.61 15.29 -9.54
C ASP A 29 -9.29 14.12 -8.81
N GLU A 30 -9.56 14.28 -7.52
CA GLU A 30 -10.08 13.19 -6.69
C GLU A 30 -11.49 12.72 -7.12
N LYS A 31 -12.26 13.60 -7.77
CA LYS A 31 -13.62 13.29 -8.23
C LYS A 31 -13.70 12.14 -9.21
N VAL A 32 -12.68 11.96 -10.05
CA VAL A 32 -12.69 10.84 -11.01
C VAL A 32 -12.61 9.49 -10.30
N TYR A 33 -11.95 9.42 -9.14
CA TYR A 33 -11.85 8.19 -8.37
C TYR A 33 -13.16 7.88 -7.62
N GLU A 34 -13.93 8.90 -7.23
CA GLU A 34 -15.29 8.71 -6.73
C GLU A 34 -16.21 8.14 -7.82
N ILE A 35 -16.14 8.68 -9.04
CA ILE A 35 -16.87 8.16 -10.20
C ILE A 35 -16.50 6.70 -10.49
N ILE A 36 -15.19 6.37 -10.50
CA ILE A 36 -14.72 4.99 -10.69
C ILE A 36 -15.26 4.09 -9.57
N LYS A 37 -15.21 4.54 -8.31
CA LYS A 37 -15.73 3.80 -7.16
C LYS A 37 -17.22 3.50 -7.30
N ASN A 38 -18.02 4.48 -7.72
CA ASN A 38 -19.48 4.32 -7.91
C ASN A 38 -19.82 3.35 -9.06
N LEU A 39 -19.01 3.36 -10.12
CA LEU A 39 -19.21 2.56 -11.32
C LEU A 39 -18.40 1.26 -11.35
N TYR A 40 -17.64 0.95 -10.28
CA TYR A 40 -16.67 -0.14 -10.27
C TYR A 40 -17.31 -1.52 -10.53
N ASN A 41 -18.59 -1.69 -10.17
CA ASN A 41 -19.36 -2.89 -10.47
C ASN A 41 -19.56 -3.18 -11.97
N LYS A 42 -19.17 -2.24 -12.86
CA LYS A 42 -19.18 -2.42 -14.32
C LYS A 42 -17.80 -2.80 -14.89
N ALA A 43 -16.73 -2.68 -14.11
CA ALA A 43 -15.37 -3.04 -14.51
C ALA A 43 -15.10 -4.55 -14.40
N GLY A 44 -13.88 -4.96 -14.76
CA GLY A 44 -13.33 -6.31 -14.71
C GLY A 44 -13.51 -7.13 -15.99
N LYS A 45 -14.00 -6.55 -17.09
CA LYS A 45 -14.41 -7.32 -18.29
C LYS A 45 -13.44 -7.19 -19.45
N ALA A 46 -12.89 -6.00 -19.66
CA ALA A 46 -11.94 -5.75 -20.73
C ALA A 46 -10.69 -6.64 -20.57
N TYR A 47 -10.13 -7.09 -21.70
CA TYR A 47 -8.84 -7.75 -21.72
C TYR A 47 -7.73 -6.74 -22.00
N VAL A 48 -6.74 -6.65 -21.11
CA VAL A 48 -5.71 -5.62 -21.18
C VAL A 48 -4.42 -6.18 -21.78
N ILE A 49 -3.98 -5.57 -22.89
CA ILE A 49 -2.76 -5.94 -23.61
C ILE A 49 -1.73 -4.83 -23.39
N GLY A 50 -0.63 -5.15 -22.73
CA GLY A 50 0.52 -4.27 -22.58
C GLY A 50 1.49 -4.45 -23.74
N ILE A 51 1.90 -3.36 -24.39
CA ILE A 51 2.95 -3.34 -25.42
C ILE A 51 4.08 -2.44 -24.92
N THR A 52 5.26 -3.01 -24.74
CA THR A 52 6.43 -2.29 -24.23
C THR A 52 7.69 -2.67 -25.01
N GLY A 53 8.77 -1.93 -24.80
CA GLY A 53 10.06 -2.13 -25.46
C GLY A 53 10.72 -0.81 -25.82
N PRO A 54 11.99 -0.80 -26.26
CA PRO A 54 12.77 0.44 -26.39
C PRO A 54 12.20 1.44 -27.40
N PRO A 55 12.66 2.70 -27.38
CA PRO A 55 12.16 3.73 -28.30
C PRO A 55 12.47 3.37 -29.75
N GLY A 56 11.56 3.69 -30.67
CA GLY A 56 11.79 3.53 -32.11
C GLY A 56 11.70 2.09 -32.65
N VAL A 57 11.48 1.06 -31.82
CA VAL A 57 11.30 -0.34 -32.26
C VAL A 57 10.01 -0.59 -33.06
N GLY A 58 9.09 0.39 -33.09
CA GLY A 58 7.86 0.35 -33.89
C GLY A 58 6.60 -0.10 -33.15
N LYS A 59 6.55 0.10 -31.82
CA LYS A 59 5.41 -0.22 -30.95
C LYS A 59 4.09 0.36 -31.45
N SER A 60 4.04 1.66 -31.75
CA SER A 60 2.81 2.33 -32.19
C SER A 60 2.27 1.80 -33.52
N THR A 61 3.17 1.43 -34.44
CA THR A 61 2.78 0.76 -35.69
C THR A 61 2.22 -0.62 -35.42
N LEU A 62 2.82 -1.37 -34.48
CA LEU A 62 2.33 -2.69 -34.08
C LEU A 62 0.97 -2.60 -33.37
N THR A 63 0.80 -1.65 -32.43
CA THR A 63 -0.46 -1.32 -31.76
C THR A 63 -1.56 -1.06 -32.78
N ASN A 64 -1.27 -0.26 -33.82
CA ASN A 64 -2.21 0.04 -34.89
C ASN A 64 -2.70 -1.22 -35.61
N GLU A 65 -1.76 -2.09 -36.03
CA GLU A 65 -2.10 -3.32 -36.74
C GLU A 65 -2.89 -4.29 -35.87
N ILE A 66 -2.51 -4.49 -34.61
CA ILE A 66 -3.25 -5.34 -33.67
C ILE A 66 -4.68 -4.82 -33.46
N ALA A 67 -4.84 -3.50 -33.26
CA ALA A 67 -6.16 -2.89 -33.16
C ALA A 67 -7.01 -3.12 -34.42
N LYS A 68 -6.43 -3.03 -35.63
CA LYS A 68 -7.15 -3.34 -36.88
C LYS A 68 -7.66 -4.76 -36.92
N PHE A 69 -6.87 -5.74 -36.50
CA PHE A 69 -7.32 -7.13 -36.47
C PHE A 69 -8.47 -7.34 -35.47
N LEU A 70 -8.38 -6.77 -34.26
CA LEU A 70 -9.47 -6.81 -33.28
C LEU A 70 -10.76 -6.16 -33.82
N LEU A 71 -10.63 -5.04 -34.54
CA LEU A 71 -11.77 -4.35 -35.14
C LEU A 71 -12.42 -5.13 -36.29
N LYS A 72 -11.65 -5.93 -37.03
CA LYS A 72 -12.21 -6.84 -38.07
C LYS A 72 -13.13 -7.88 -37.45
N ASP A 73 -12.86 -8.31 -36.23
CA ASP A 73 -13.70 -9.21 -35.44
C ASP A 73 -14.81 -8.46 -34.67
N ASN A 74 -15.02 -7.18 -34.99
CA ASN A 74 -16.05 -6.30 -34.44
C ASN A 74 -15.92 -6.00 -32.93
N TYR A 75 -14.73 -6.20 -32.35
CA TYR A 75 -14.44 -5.79 -30.99
C TYR A 75 -14.30 -4.26 -30.86
N SER A 76 -14.61 -3.75 -29.68
CA SER A 76 -14.32 -2.39 -29.27
C SER A 76 -12.94 -2.31 -28.59
N VAL A 77 -12.15 -1.30 -28.97
CA VAL A 77 -10.74 -1.20 -28.59
C VAL A 77 -10.43 0.16 -28.00
N GLY A 78 -9.94 0.18 -26.76
CA GLY A 78 -9.29 1.32 -26.14
C GLY A 78 -7.78 1.28 -26.39
N VAL A 79 -7.17 2.39 -26.79
CA VAL A 79 -5.71 2.51 -26.94
C VAL A 79 -5.20 3.65 -26.07
N LEU A 80 -4.32 3.31 -25.13
CA LEU A 80 -3.66 4.24 -24.20
C LEU A 80 -2.17 4.27 -24.51
N ALA A 81 -1.70 5.35 -25.14
CA ALA A 81 -0.27 5.60 -25.34
C ALA A 81 0.26 6.41 -24.14
N VAL A 82 1.16 5.82 -23.36
CA VAL A 82 1.60 6.30 -22.05
C VAL A 82 3.08 6.71 -22.14
N ASP A 83 3.34 8.00 -21.97
CA ASP A 83 4.69 8.57 -22.06
C ASP A 83 4.99 9.45 -20.83
N PRO A 84 6.11 9.26 -20.11
CA PRO A 84 6.56 10.29 -19.17
C PRO A 84 6.75 11.61 -19.92
N THR A 85 6.09 12.66 -19.47
CA THR A 85 6.09 13.95 -20.16
C THR A 85 7.50 14.52 -20.22
N SER A 86 7.88 15.06 -21.38
CA SER A 86 9.12 15.82 -21.47
C SER A 86 9.00 17.10 -20.64
N PHE A 87 10.01 17.38 -19.79
CA PHE A 87 10.11 18.59 -18.97
C PHE A 87 9.91 19.90 -19.77
N PHE A 88 10.11 19.87 -21.09
CA PHE A 88 10.04 21.03 -21.98
C PHE A 88 8.67 21.28 -22.64
N SER A 89 7.81 20.26 -22.79
CA SER A 89 6.58 20.39 -23.61
C SER A 89 5.25 20.30 -22.85
N GLY A 90 5.27 19.85 -21.59
CA GLY A 90 4.08 19.85 -20.72
C GLY A 90 2.95 18.88 -21.12
N GLY A 91 3.14 18.02 -22.11
CA GLY A 91 2.20 16.94 -22.45
C GLY A 91 2.84 15.82 -23.27
N ALA A 92 2.13 14.70 -23.43
CA ALA A 92 2.54 13.61 -24.33
C ALA A 92 2.53 14.11 -25.78
N ILE A 93 3.59 13.78 -26.54
CA ILE A 93 3.77 14.22 -27.92
C ILE A 93 2.59 13.68 -28.75
N LEU A 94 1.83 14.57 -29.40
CA LEU A 94 0.71 14.24 -30.32
C LEU A 94 1.08 13.27 -31.47
N GLY A 95 2.36 12.95 -31.62
CA GLY A 95 2.92 12.13 -32.69
C GLY A 95 2.31 10.73 -32.79
N ASP A 96 1.92 10.12 -31.68
CA ASP A 96 1.34 8.77 -31.70
C ASP A 96 -0.04 8.75 -32.35
N ARG A 97 -0.85 9.79 -32.15
CA ARG A 97 -2.18 9.92 -32.77
C ARG A 97 -2.09 10.19 -34.28
N VAL A 98 -1.04 10.85 -34.75
CA VAL A 98 -0.81 11.03 -36.20
C VAL A 98 -0.46 9.70 -36.86
N ARG A 99 0.32 8.85 -36.17
CA ARG A 99 0.77 7.54 -36.66
C ARG A 99 -0.34 6.48 -36.72
N MET A 100 -1.44 6.64 -35.97
CA MET A 100 -2.59 5.72 -35.91
C MET A 100 -3.90 6.37 -36.41
N SER A 101 -3.78 7.34 -37.34
CA SER A 101 -4.92 8.15 -37.79
C SER A 101 -6.02 7.35 -38.51
N ASP A 102 -5.69 6.19 -39.06
CA ASP A 102 -6.61 5.32 -39.79
C ASP A 102 -7.58 4.55 -38.88
N ILE A 103 -7.16 4.10 -37.69
CA ILE A 103 -8.08 3.49 -36.71
C ILE A 103 -8.81 4.53 -35.85
N ALA A 104 -8.23 5.73 -35.68
CA ALA A 104 -8.75 6.76 -34.79
C ALA A 104 -10.17 7.24 -35.17
N LEU A 105 -10.54 7.14 -36.45
CA LEU A 105 -11.87 7.49 -36.96
C LEU A 105 -12.93 6.40 -36.74
N ASN A 106 -12.53 5.19 -36.37
CA ASN A 106 -13.48 4.10 -36.14
C ASN A 106 -14.32 4.38 -34.88
N LYS A 107 -15.63 4.18 -34.98
CA LYS A 107 -16.58 4.39 -33.87
C LYS A 107 -16.33 3.45 -32.69
N ASN A 108 -15.81 2.25 -32.94
CA ASN A 108 -15.48 1.23 -31.93
C ASN A 108 -14.10 1.45 -31.30
N VAL A 109 -13.38 2.51 -31.68
CA VAL A 109 -12.06 2.85 -31.13
C VAL A 109 -12.15 4.10 -30.27
N TYR A 110 -11.47 4.04 -29.13
CA TYR A 110 -11.11 5.21 -28.35
C TYR A 110 -9.59 5.26 -28.16
N MET A 111 -8.96 6.36 -28.55
CA MET A 111 -7.51 6.51 -28.45
C MET A 111 -7.12 7.77 -27.66
N ARG A 112 -6.21 7.59 -26.70
CA ARG A 112 -5.68 8.67 -25.86
C ARG A 112 -4.17 8.52 -25.67
N SER A 113 -3.45 9.60 -25.94
CA SER A 113 -2.08 9.78 -25.45
C SER A 113 -2.13 10.41 -24.05
N MET A 114 -1.34 9.88 -23.13
CA MET A 114 -1.30 10.25 -21.72
C MET A 114 0.12 10.59 -21.30
N GLY A 115 0.27 11.55 -20.39
CA GLY A 115 1.58 11.87 -19.82
C GLY A 115 1.56 12.43 -18.40
N THR A 116 2.72 12.41 -17.75
CA THR A 116 2.95 12.97 -16.40
C THR A 116 2.81 14.50 -16.38
N ARG A 117 1.80 15.08 -15.74
CA ARG A 117 1.77 16.54 -15.52
C ARG A 117 2.70 16.99 -14.38
N GLY A 118 3.97 16.59 -14.43
CA GLY A 118 5.00 16.96 -13.45
C GLY A 118 4.97 16.20 -12.11
N LYS A 119 4.18 15.13 -11.97
CA LYS A 119 4.13 14.30 -10.75
C LYS A 119 4.94 13.01 -10.93
N LEU A 120 5.97 12.80 -10.10
CA LEU A 120 6.67 11.52 -9.95
C LEU A 120 5.65 10.43 -9.53
N GLY A 121 5.66 9.27 -10.19
CA GLY A 121 4.77 8.14 -9.89
C GLY A 121 3.29 8.31 -10.33
N GLY A 122 2.84 9.52 -10.67
CA GLY A 122 1.42 9.78 -10.98
C GLY A 122 0.90 9.12 -12.27
N LEU A 123 1.78 8.69 -13.17
CA LEU A 123 1.39 8.08 -14.44
C LEU A 123 0.75 6.70 -14.24
N ALA A 124 1.31 5.86 -13.37
CA ALA A 124 0.78 4.53 -13.09
C ALA A 124 -0.67 4.61 -12.59
N LYS A 125 -0.94 5.52 -11.65
CA LYS A 125 -2.27 5.79 -11.11
C LYS A 125 -3.24 6.32 -12.17
N ALA A 126 -2.83 7.28 -12.98
CA ALA A 126 -3.66 7.82 -14.05
C ALA A 126 -3.97 6.77 -15.12
N THR A 127 -2.97 5.96 -15.51
CA THR A 127 -3.14 4.86 -16.48
C THR A 127 -4.12 3.82 -15.96
N ARG A 128 -4.03 3.38 -14.70
CA ARG A 128 -5.03 2.47 -14.11
C ARG A 128 -6.43 3.08 -14.10
N ALA A 129 -6.56 4.34 -13.70
CA ALA A 129 -7.84 5.03 -13.76
C ALA A 129 -8.40 5.06 -15.19
N ALA A 130 -7.57 5.31 -16.20
CA ALA A 130 -7.98 5.27 -17.60
C ALA A 130 -8.39 3.86 -18.07
N ILE A 131 -7.68 2.81 -17.64
CA ILE A 131 -8.07 1.41 -17.89
C ILE A 131 -9.45 1.13 -17.27
N HIS A 132 -9.65 1.46 -16.00
CA HIS A 132 -10.95 1.31 -15.32
C HIS A 132 -12.05 2.07 -16.04
N ILE A 133 -11.81 3.31 -16.47
CA ILE A 133 -12.79 4.10 -17.24
C ILE A 133 -13.16 3.39 -18.54
N LEU A 134 -12.17 2.90 -19.31
CA LEU A 134 -12.41 2.22 -20.58
C LEU A 134 -13.12 0.88 -20.41
N ASP A 135 -12.84 0.17 -19.33
CA ASP A 135 -13.53 -1.07 -18.95
C ASP A 135 -14.98 -0.81 -18.52
N ILE A 136 -15.20 0.21 -17.67
CA ILE A 136 -16.53 0.65 -17.23
C ILE A 136 -17.43 1.04 -18.40
N VAL A 137 -16.89 1.77 -19.39
CA VAL A 137 -17.68 2.12 -20.58
C VAL A 137 -17.93 0.91 -21.48
N GLY A 138 -17.25 -0.23 -21.26
CA GLY A 138 -17.48 -1.49 -21.95
C GLY A 138 -16.69 -1.61 -23.25
N MET A 139 -15.38 -1.33 -23.20
CA MET A 139 -14.43 -1.75 -24.23
C MET A 139 -14.09 -3.23 -24.06
N ASP A 140 -13.96 -3.98 -25.15
CA ASP A 140 -13.63 -5.41 -25.11
C ASP A 140 -12.14 -5.62 -24.86
N TYR A 141 -11.31 -4.81 -25.52
CA TYR A 141 -9.84 -4.83 -25.39
C TYR A 141 -9.31 -3.44 -25.07
N ILE A 142 -8.31 -3.39 -24.19
CA ILE A 142 -7.57 -2.16 -23.89
C ILE A 142 -6.10 -2.43 -24.17
N ILE A 143 -5.53 -1.72 -25.13
CA ILE A 143 -4.10 -1.77 -25.44
C ILE A 143 -3.42 -0.60 -24.72
N VAL A 144 -2.45 -0.92 -23.87
CA VAL A 144 -1.60 0.06 -23.19
C VAL A 144 -0.22 -0.02 -23.85
N GLU A 145 0.28 1.10 -24.36
CA GLU A 145 1.61 1.20 -24.97
C GLU A 145 2.47 2.16 -24.15
N THR A 146 3.69 1.76 -23.77
CA THR A 146 4.67 2.68 -23.16
C THR A 146 5.56 3.31 -24.23
N SER A 147 6.17 4.46 -23.97
CA SER A 147 7.14 5.06 -24.91
C SER A 147 8.50 4.33 -24.96
N GLY A 148 8.82 3.54 -23.92
CA GLY A 148 10.05 2.75 -23.82
C GLY A 148 11.21 3.48 -23.17
N VAL A 149 10.93 4.49 -22.35
CA VAL A 149 11.95 5.24 -21.59
C VAL A 149 11.56 5.25 -20.11
N GLY A 150 12.44 4.73 -19.25
CA GLY A 150 12.38 4.93 -17.80
C GLY A 150 11.85 3.72 -17.01
N GLN A 151 10.97 3.99 -16.04
CA GLN A 151 10.39 2.97 -15.14
C GLN A 151 8.97 2.52 -15.56
N SER A 152 8.46 3.06 -16.66
CA SER A 152 7.09 2.80 -17.16
C SER A 152 6.84 1.34 -17.56
N GLU A 153 7.91 0.63 -17.85
CA GLU A 153 7.98 -0.76 -18.25
C GLU A 153 7.55 -1.70 -17.13
N ILE A 154 7.71 -1.31 -15.87
CA ILE A 154 7.25 -2.09 -14.71
C ILE A 154 5.74 -1.85 -14.47
N ASP A 155 5.25 -0.65 -14.76
CA ASP A 155 3.84 -0.30 -14.53
C ASP A 155 2.90 -1.02 -15.50
N ILE A 156 3.34 -1.27 -16.74
CA ILE A 156 2.55 -2.03 -17.72
C ILE A 156 2.27 -3.46 -17.24
N VAL A 157 3.23 -4.07 -16.55
CA VAL A 157 3.14 -5.43 -16.00
C VAL A 157 2.09 -5.52 -14.91
N LYS A 158 2.00 -4.46 -14.09
CA LYS A 158 1.04 -4.37 -12.99
C LYS A 158 -0.38 -4.03 -13.45
N THR A 159 -0.59 -3.80 -14.74
CA THR A 159 -1.87 -3.32 -15.28
C THR A 159 -2.42 -4.16 -16.43
N SER A 160 -1.59 -5.00 -17.05
CA SER A 160 -1.98 -5.79 -18.22
C SER A 160 -2.19 -7.27 -17.91
N ASP A 161 -3.08 -7.91 -18.68
CA ASP A 161 -3.31 -9.35 -18.65
C ASP A 161 -2.26 -10.09 -19.50
N THR A 162 -1.82 -9.50 -20.62
CA THR A 162 -0.71 -10.00 -21.46
C THR A 162 0.27 -8.90 -21.78
N ASN A 163 1.55 -9.15 -21.57
CA ASN A 163 2.64 -8.24 -21.89
C ASN A 163 3.39 -8.71 -23.15
N VAL A 164 3.41 -7.85 -24.17
CA VAL A 164 4.15 -8.03 -25.42
C VAL A 164 5.41 -7.18 -25.37
N MET A 165 6.57 -7.83 -25.39
CA MET A 165 7.88 -7.19 -25.45
C MET A 165 8.30 -7.01 -26.91
N VAL A 166 8.49 -5.78 -27.35
CA VAL A 166 8.85 -5.44 -28.74
C VAL A 166 10.31 -5.01 -28.82
N LEU A 167 11.07 -5.73 -29.63
CA LEU A 167 12.47 -5.49 -29.95
C LEU A 167 12.63 -5.32 -31.45
N SER A 168 13.83 -4.96 -31.91
CA SER A 168 14.16 -4.88 -33.35
C SER A 168 15.56 -5.43 -33.62
N PRO A 169 15.87 -5.83 -34.87
CA PRO A 169 17.18 -6.38 -35.22
C PRO A 169 18.32 -5.43 -34.86
N GLY A 170 19.45 -6.01 -34.44
CA GLY A 170 20.69 -5.26 -34.16
C GLY A 170 20.74 -4.57 -32.79
N MET A 171 19.79 -4.85 -31.90
CA MET A 171 19.70 -4.29 -30.54
C MET A 171 20.60 -4.98 -29.50
N GLY A 172 21.74 -5.55 -29.91
CA GLY A 172 22.57 -6.42 -29.04
C GLY A 172 22.88 -5.83 -27.66
N ASP A 173 23.26 -4.54 -27.59
CA ASP A 173 23.55 -3.84 -26.33
C ASP A 173 22.27 -3.52 -25.53
N ASP A 174 21.17 -3.16 -26.20
CA ASP A 174 19.88 -2.90 -25.56
C ASP A 174 19.29 -4.18 -24.93
N ILE A 175 19.44 -5.33 -25.60
CA ILE A 175 18.98 -6.63 -25.06
C ILE A 175 19.77 -6.97 -23.78
N GLN A 176 21.07 -6.66 -23.73
CA GLN A 176 21.85 -6.84 -22.51
C GLN A 176 21.45 -5.86 -21.40
N ALA A 177 21.07 -4.63 -21.73
CA ALA A 177 20.55 -3.66 -20.76
C ALA A 177 19.17 -4.06 -20.20
N ILE A 178 18.32 -4.70 -21.00
CA ILE A 178 17.00 -5.23 -20.63
C ILE A 178 17.09 -6.47 -19.72
N LYS A 179 18.28 -7.11 -19.66
CA LYS A 179 18.52 -8.43 -19.05
C LYS A 179 18.18 -8.54 -17.57
N SER A 180 18.20 -7.46 -16.79
CA SER A 180 17.80 -7.49 -15.37
C SER A 180 16.32 -7.12 -15.18
N GLY A 181 15.44 -8.12 -15.19
CA GLY A 181 14.04 -8.01 -14.76
C GLY A 181 13.00 -7.74 -15.85
N ILE A 182 13.37 -7.19 -17.01
CA ILE A 182 12.42 -6.87 -18.09
C ILE A 182 12.16 -8.09 -19.01
N MET A 183 13.10 -9.03 -19.10
CA MET A 183 12.88 -10.32 -19.80
C MET A 183 11.90 -11.23 -19.06
N GLU A 184 11.77 -11.09 -17.74
CA GLU A 184 10.90 -11.93 -16.90
C GLU A 184 9.42 -11.54 -17.00
N ILE A 185 9.13 -10.35 -17.52
CA ILE A 185 7.77 -9.79 -17.54
C ILE A 185 7.05 -9.98 -18.87
N GLY A 186 7.76 -10.40 -19.92
CA GLY A 186 7.21 -10.60 -21.26
C GLY A 186 6.52 -11.96 -21.38
N ASP A 187 5.22 -11.95 -21.68
CA ASP A 187 4.49 -13.19 -21.97
C ASP A 187 4.64 -13.59 -23.44
N ILE A 188 4.95 -12.63 -24.32
CA ILE A 188 5.21 -12.78 -25.74
C ILE A 188 6.33 -11.81 -26.16
N PHE A 189 7.27 -12.28 -26.96
CA PHE A 189 8.35 -11.46 -27.52
C PHE A 189 8.16 -11.28 -29.02
N VAL A 190 8.42 -10.06 -29.49
CA VAL A 190 8.28 -9.67 -30.90
C VAL A 190 9.58 -9.03 -31.36
N VAL A 191 10.23 -9.63 -32.36
CA VAL A 191 11.29 -8.99 -33.14
C VAL A 191 10.63 -8.27 -34.31
N ASN A 192 10.30 -7.00 -34.10
CA ASN A 192 9.68 -6.16 -35.11
C ASN A 192 10.70 -5.64 -36.12
N LYS A 193 10.25 -5.19 -37.30
CA LYS A 193 11.09 -4.85 -38.45
C LYS A 193 11.88 -6.06 -38.97
N SER A 194 11.24 -7.23 -38.96
CA SER A 194 11.83 -8.48 -39.49
C SER A 194 12.09 -8.47 -41.01
N ASP A 195 11.70 -7.39 -41.70
CA ASP A 195 12.14 -7.06 -43.05
C ASP A 195 13.62 -6.63 -43.12
N ARG A 196 14.28 -6.41 -41.98
CA ARG A 196 15.70 -6.05 -41.88
C ARG A 196 16.57 -7.26 -41.56
N GLU A 197 17.83 -7.20 -41.99
CA GLU A 197 18.84 -8.22 -41.71
C GLU A 197 19.10 -8.39 -40.20
N GLY A 198 19.36 -9.62 -39.76
CA GLY A 198 19.66 -9.96 -38.37
C GLY A 198 18.45 -10.20 -37.46
N ALA A 199 17.23 -10.20 -38.00
CA ALA A 199 16.01 -10.49 -37.23
C ALA A 199 15.99 -11.92 -36.68
N ASP A 200 16.38 -12.88 -37.51
CA ASP A 200 16.55 -14.29 -37.17
C ASP A 200 17.59 -14.48 -36.05
N LYS A 201 18.72 -13.78 -36.14
CA LYS A 201 19.76 -13.80 -35.11
C LYS A 201 19.25 -13.26 -33.78
N THR A 202 18.58 -12.10 -33.79
CA THR A 202 17.97 -11.53 -32.59
C THR A 202 16.89 -12.45 -32.00
N ALA A 203 16.06 -13.08 -32.83
CA ALA A 203 15.07 -14.04 -32.36
C ALA A 203 15.72 -15.27 -31.71
N ALA A 204 16.81 -15.79 -32.28
CA ALA A 204 17.58 -16.89 -31.70
C ALA A 204 18.22 -16.51 -30.36
N GLU A 205 18.78 -15.31 -30.24
CA GLU A 205 19.34 -14.79 -28.99
C GLU A 205 18.28 -14.70 -27.88
N ILE A 206 17.08 -14.20 -28.18
CA ILE A 206 15.97 -14.13 -27.21
C ILE A 206 15.53 -15.54 -26.79
N ASN A 207 15.35 -16.46 -27.75
CA ASN A 207 15.00 -17.84 -27.43
C ASN A 207 16.02 -18.49 -26.50
N PHE A 208 17.32 -18.33 -26.78
CA PHE A 208 18.38 -18.84 -25.93
C PHE A 208 18.28 -18.27 -24.50
N MET A 209 18.00 -16.97 -24.34
CA MET A 209 17.84 -16.37 -23.02
C MET A 209 16.60 -16.90 -22.27
N LEU A 210 15.50 -17.13 -22.98
CA LEU A 210 14.28 -17.69 -22.38
C LEU A 210 14.49 -19.15 -21.93
N ASP A 211 15.24 -19.93 -22.71
CA ASP A 211 15.56 -21.32 -22.35
C ASP A 211 16.47 -21.44 -21.12
N LEU A 212 17.16 -20.35 -20.72
CA LEU A 212 17.90 -20.29 -19.45
C LEU A 212 17.00 -20.01 -18.23
N ASN A 213 15.79 -19.48 -18.45
CA ASN A 213 14.84 -19.08 -17.42
C ASN A 213 13.64 -20.06 -17.38
N ASP A 214 13.93 -21.30 -17.00
CA ASP A 214 13.02 -22.45 -17.10
C ASP A 214 12.06 -22.56 -15.89
N LYS A 215 11.11 -21.63 -15.75
CA LYS A 215 10.24 -21.56 -14.53
C LYS A 215 8.73 -21.39 -14.75
N SER A 216 8.19 -21.43 -15.97
CA SER A 216 6.74 -21.35 -16.20
C SER A 216 6.23 -22.35 -17.23
N ASP A 217 5.02 -22.89 -17.00
CA ASP A 217 4.34 -23.79 -17.94
C ASP A 217 4.01 -23.11 -19.28
N TRP A 218 3.93 -21.77 -19.29
CA TRP A 218 3.90 -20.98 -20.52
C TRP A 218 5.31 -20.54 -20.89
N ARG A 219 5.85 -21.10 -21.99
CA ARG A 219 7.08 -20.60 -22.61
C ARG A 219 6.74 -19.43 -23.54
N PRO A 220 7.20 -18.20 -23.26
CA PRO A 220 6.89 -17.04 -24.11
C PRO A 220 7.32 -17.28 -25.56
N PRO A 221 6.42 -17.16 -26.55
CA PRO A 221 6.79 -17.29 -27.95
C PRO A 221 7.59 -16.06 -28.40
N VAL A 222 8.59 -16.29 -29.26
CA VAL A 222 9.35 -15.23 -29.94
C VAL A 222 8.90 -15.19 -31.40
N LEU A 223 8.33 -14.05 -31.82
CA LEU A 223 7.75 -13.87 -33.14
C LEU A 223 8.50 -12.81 -33.94
N GLU A 224 8.79 -13.12 -35.20
CA GLU A 224 9.30 -12.13 -36.15
C GLU A 224 8.14 -11.43 -36.86
N VAL A 225 8.08 -10.10 -36.76
CA VAL A 225 6.98 -9.28 -37.26
C VAL A 225 7.52 -8.11 -38.08
N SER A 226 6.82 -7.74 -39.15
CA SER A 226 7.01 -6.44 -39.78
C SER A 226 5.70 -5.67 -39.73
N ALA A 227 5.56 -4.86 -38.68
CA ALA A 227 4.35 -4.08 -38.44
C ALA A 227 4.04 -3.11 -39.60
N LEU A 228 5.07 -2.55 -40.24
CA LEU A 228 4.91 -1.64 -41.38
C LEU A 228 4.19 -2.31 -42.56
N TYR A 229 4.43 -3.61 -42.79
CA TYR A 229 3.82 -4.38 -43.87
C TYR A 229 2.70 -5.30 -43.38
N GLY A 230 2.31 -5.22 -42.10
CA GLY A 230 1.32 -6.10 -41.47
C GLY A 230 1.70 -7.59 -41.41
N LYS A 231 2.96 -7.94 -41.73
CA LYS A 231 3.42 -9.34 -41.81
C LYS A 231 3.64 -9.89 -40.41
N GLY A 232 2.97 -11.00 -40.07
CA GLY A 232 3.08 -11.67 -38.77
C GLY A 232 2.23 -11.06 -37.65
N CYS A 233 1.59 -9.91 -37.87
CA CYS A 233 0.73 -9.26 -36.88
C CYS A 233 -0.53 -10.09 -36.55
N ASN A 234 -1.09 -10.81 -37.53
CA ASN A 234 -2.19 -11.75 -37.29
C ASN A 234 -1.74 -12.92 -36.40
N THR A 235 -0.56 -13.48 -36.64
CA THR A 235 0.03 -14.54 -35.80
C THR A 235 0.28 -14.05 -34.38
N LEU A 236 0.76 -12.81 -34.23
CA LEU A 236 0.90 -12.18 -32.91
C LEU A 236 -0.44 -12.11 -32.18
N LEU A 237 -1.50 -11.64 -32.84
CA LEU A 237 -2.83 -11.62 -32.22
C LEU A 237 -3.29 -13.03 -31.81
N SER A 238 -3.10 -14.03 -32.67
CA SER A 238 -3.40 -15.43 -32.31
C SER A 238 -2.65 -15.89 -31.07
N LYS A 239 -1.36 -15.55 -30.92
CA LYS A 239 -0.59 -15.88 -29.71
C LYS A 239 -1.05 -15.13 -28.46
N ILE A 240 -1.51 -13.89 -28.60
CA ILE A 240 -2.16 -13.16 -27.49
C ILE A 240 -3.43 -13.90 -27.04
N MET A 241 -4.25 -14.38 -27.99
CA MET A 241 -5.46 -15.14 -27.67
C MET A 241 -5.15 -16.53 -27.07
N GLU A 242 -4.10 -17.21 -27.54
CA GLU A 242 -3.63 -18.47 -26.93
C GLU A 242 -3.17 -18.25 -25.49
N HIS A 243 -2.43 -17.17 -25.21
CA HIS A 243 -2.00 -16.83 -23.86
C HIS A 243 -3.20 -16.49 -22.96
N ARG A 244 -4.18 -15.73 -23.47
CA ARG A 244 -5.45 -15.48 -22.77
C ARG A 244 -6.12 -16.78 -22.36
N TYR A 245 -6.30 -17.69 -23.33
CA TYR A 245 -6.92 -18.99 -23.08
C TYR A 245 -6.13 -19.81 -22.05
N TYR A 246 -4.80 -19.80 -22.11
CA TYR A 246 -3.94 -20.43 -21.12
C TYR A 246 -4.19 -19.86 -19.71
N LEU A 247 -4.20 -18.53 -19.55
CA LEU A 247 -4.44 -17.87 -18.27
C LEU A 247 -5.85 -18.14 -17.72
N GLU A 248 -6.86 -18.16 -18.59
CA GLU A 248 -8.24 -18.49 -18.20
C GLU A 248 -8.35 -19.97 -17.76
N LYS A 249 -7.74 -20.89 -18.51
CA LYS A 249 -7.79 -22.34 -18.22
C LYS A 249 -7.04 -22.73 -16.93
N THR A 250 -5.93 -22.06 -16.65
CA THR A 250 -5.08 -22.34 -15.49
C THR A 250 -5.50 -21.58 -14.23
N GLY A 251 -6.43 -20.63 -14.34
CA GLY A 251 -6.75 -19.68 -13.27
C GLY A 251 -5.73 -18.53 -13.11
N GLY A 252 -4.66 -18.54 -13.92
CA GLY A 252 -3.61 -17.52 -13.88
C GLY A 252 -4.10 -16.10 -14.19
N LEU A 253 -5.21 -15.94 -14.92
CA LEU A 253 -5.80 -14.62 -15.18
C LEU A 253 -6.32 -13.97 -13.88
N GLU A 254 -7.06 -14.73 -13.08
CA GLU A 254 -7.61 -14.26 -11.81
C GLU A 254 -6.49 -13.99 -10.81
N GLU A 255 -5.51 -14.89 -10.70
CA GLU A 255 -4.34 -14.72 -9.83
C GLU A 255 -3.56 -13.45 -10.18
N ARG A 256 -3.29 -13.23 -11.48
CA ARG A 256 -2.60 -12.04 -11.98
C ARG A 256 -3.38 -10.77 -11.66
N ARG A 257 -4.70 -10.75 -11.92
CA ARG A 257 -5.56 -9.61 -11.60
C ARG A 257 -5.65 -9.33 -10.10
N LEU A 258 -5.71 -10.37 -9.27
CA LEU A 258 -5.70 -10.23 -7.80
C LEU A 258 -4.37 -9.66 -7.30
N LYS A 259 -3.24 -10.10 -7.87
CA LYS A 259 -1.91 -9.55 -7.58
C LYS A 259 -1.84 -8.08 -7.96
N ASN A 260 -2.34 -7.72 -9.14
CA ASN A 260 -2.39 -6.33 -9.61
C ASN A 260 -3.30 -5.45 -8.72
N LEU A 261 -4.47 -5.96 -8.34
CA LEU A 261 -5.38 -5.29 -7.41
C LEU A 261 -4.74 -5.07 -6.03
N ARG A 262 -4.01 -6.06 -5.51
CA ARG A 262 -3.26 -5.92 -4.25
C ARG A 262 -2.25 -4.78 -4.34
N TRP A 263 -1.52 -4.66 -5.44
CA TRP A 263 -0.59 -3.54 -5.66
C TRP A 263 -1.32 -2.21 -5.71
N GLU A 264 -2.44 -2.13 -6.41
CA GLU A 264 -3.27 -0.93 -6.48
C GLU A 264 -3.78 -0.49 -5.10
N VAL A 265 -4.30 -1.41 -4.29
CA VAL A 265 -4.74 -1.12 -2.92
C VAL A 265 -3.59 -0.60 -2.06
N LEU A 266 -2.42 -1.27 -2.10
CA LEU A 266 -1.25 -0.85 -1.32
C LEU A 266 -0.78 0.56 -1.71
N GLU A 267 -0.76 0.87 -3.00
CA GLU A 267 -0.35 2.18 -3.49
C GLU A 267 -1.34 3.28 -3.06
N ILE A 268 -2.66 3.02 -3.13
CA ILE A 268 -3.68 3.94 -2.62
C ILE A 268 -3.52 4.17 -1.11
N LEU A 269 -3.23 3.11 -0.34
CA LEU A 269 -3.00 3.22 1.10
C LEU A 269 -1.75 4.06 1.42
N ILE A 270 -0.65 3.83 0.70
CA ILE A 270 0.60 4.60 0.85
C ILE A 270 0.35 6.07 0.52
N ASP A 271 -0.32 6.37 -0.60
CA ASP A 271 -0.68 7.73 -1.01
C ASP A 271 -1.50 8.44 0.09
N ASN A 272 -2.54 7.78 0.59
CA ASN A 272 -3.42 8.35 1.61
C ASN A 272 -2.69 8.56 2.94
N PHE A 273 -1.82 7.61 3.31
CA PHE A 273 -0.99 7.73 4.50
C PHE A 273 -0.03 8.91 4.37
N MET A 274 0.68 9.05 3.26
CA MET A 274 1.58 10.18 3.00
C MET A 274 0.86 11.53 3.02
N LYS A 275 -0.37 11.62 2.48
CA LYS A 275 -1.21 12.82 2.58
C LYS A 275 -1.53 13.15 4.04
N ALA A 276 -2.05 12.18 4.79
CA ALA A 276 -2.39 12.37 6.20
C ALA A 276 -1.17 12.73 7.05
N LEU A 277 0.01 12.18 6.73
CA LEU A 277 1.27 12.56 7.35
C LEU A 277 1.64 14.01 7.06
N ASN A 278 1.58 14.44 5.80
CA ASN A 278 1.89 15.81 5.41
C ASN A 278 0.92 16.84 6.02
N GLU A 279 -0.34 16.46 6.27
CA GLU A 279 -1.31 17.32 6.95
C GLU A 279 -1.06 17.41 8.46
N LYS A 280 -0.70 16.30 9.11
CA LYS A 280 -0.46 16.24 10.56
C LYS A 280 0.90 16.81 10.97
N ILE A 281 1.91 16.59 10.13
CA ILE A 281 3.25 17.07 10.41
C ILE A 281 3.37 18.46 9.79
N SER A 282 3.27 19.51 10.61
CA SER A 282 3.46 20.87 10.13
C SER A 282 4.88 21.02 9.56
N GLN A 283 5.03 21.83 8.51
CA GLN A 283 6.37 22.15 7.99
C GLN A 283 7.26 22.82 9.05
N GLU A 284 6.65 23.44 10.06
CA GLU A 284 7.35 24.07 11.19
C GLU A 284 7.94 23.04 12.15
N SER A 285 7.20 21.98 12.51
CA SER A 285 7.70 20.89 13.36
C SER A 285 8.85 20.10 12.72
N ILE A 286 8.79 19.87 11.40
CA ILE A 286 9.93 19.27 10.67
C ILE A 286 11.12 20.22 10.64
N LYS A 287 10.92 21.52 10.42
CA LYS A 287 12.02 22.50 10.40
C LYS A 287 12.76 22.57 11.73
N GLU A 288 12.05 22.53 12.85
CA GLU A 288 12.67 22.53 14.18
C GLU A 288 13.50 21.26 14.43
N LEU A 289 12.98 20.09 14.04
CA LEU A 289 13.70 18.81 14.14
C LEU A 289 14.92 18.75 13.21
N ILE A 290 14.83 19.30 12.00
CA ILE A 290 15.96 19.40 11.06
C ILE A 290 17.00 20.41 11.56
N ASN A 291 16.59 21.52 12.18
CA ASN A 291 17.54 22.49 12.74
C ASN A 291 18.37 21.89 13.88
N ALA A 292 17.80 20.97 14.67
CA ALA A 292 18.53 20.20 15.68
C ALA A 292 19.53 19.19 15.09
N GLU A 293 19.32 18.74 13.84
CA GLU A 293 20.29 17.90 13.11
C GLU A 293 21.52 18.73 12.70
N TYR A 294 21.32 19.97 12.28
CA TYR A 294 22.39 20.87 11.86
C TYR A 294 23.35 21.24 13.01
N THR A 295 22.90 21.08 14.26
CA THR A 295 23.73 21.26 15.46
C THR A 295 24.41 19.97 15.93
N GLY A 296 24.20 18.84 15.23
CA GLY A 296 24.82 17.54 15.53
C GLY A 296 24.17 16.77 16.70
N LEU A 297 23.01 17.22 17.18
CA LEU A 297 22.30 16.60 18.31
C LEU A 297 21.37 15.46 17.90
N THR A 298 21.14 15.23 16.60
CA THR A 298 20.28 14.17 16.06
C THR A 298 20.71 13.78 14.63
N ASN A 299 19.99 12.87 13.98
CA ASN A 299 20.18 12.46 12.58
C ASN A 299 18.83 12.06 11.93
N PRO A 300 18.75 11.92 10.60
CA PRO A 300 17.48 11.67 9.89
C PRO A 300 16.78 10.38 10.33
N TYR A 301 17.54 9.35 10.72
CA TYR A 301 17.00 8.07 11.17
C TYR A 301 16.32 8.21 12.54
N MET A 302 16.96 8.90 13.48
CA MET A 302 16.40 9.15 14.81
C MET A 302 15.16 10.04 14.73
N ILE A 303 15.16 11.06 13.86
CA ILE A 303 13.99 11.91 13.60
C ILE A 303 12.84 11.08 13.03
N ALA A 304 13.10 10.27 11.99
CA ALA A 304 12.09 9.42 11.36
C ALA A 304 11.53 8.36 12.34
N GLU A 305 12.39 7.76 13.16
CA GLU A 305 11.97 6.80 14.19
C GLU A 305 11.08 7.45 15.26
N GLY A 306 11.40 8.67 15.70
CA GLY A 306 10.57 9.42 16.63
C GLY A 306 9.18 9.74 16.05
N ILE A 307 9.14 10.22 14.80
CA ILE A 307 7.88 10.46 14.08
C ILE A 307 7.08 9.16 13.96
N TYR A 308 7.72 8.06 13.56
CA TYR A 308 7.08 6.75 13.44
C TYR A 308 6.53 6.24 14.78
N LYS A 309 7.29 6.35 15.87
CA LYS A 309 6.85 5.97 17.22
C LYS A 309 5.64 6.79 17.67
N ASN A 310 5.64 8.10 17.45
CA ASN A 310 4.49 8.95 17.76
C ASN A 310 3.24 8.57 16.95
N LEU A 311 3.40 8.22 15.67
CA LEU A 311 2.30 7.74 14.84
C LEU A 311 1.77 6.38 15.31
N LYS A 312 2.67 5.47 15.72
CA LYS A 312 2.32 4.14 16.24
C LYS A 312 1.70 4.20 17.64
N GLY A 313 2.16 5.10 18.51
CA GLY A 313 1.61 5.36 19.85
C GLY A 313 0.17 5.89 19.82
N GLY A 314 -0.30 6.37 18.66
CA GLY A 314 -1.71 6.64 18.41
C GLY A 314 -2.61 5.40 18.42
N LEU A 315 -2.06 4.19 18.17
CA LEU A 315 -2.83 2.96 17.96
C LEU A 315 -3.08 2.11 19.22
N GLN A 316 -2.29 2.23 20.29
CA GLN A 316 -2.55 1.50 21.53
C GLN A 316 -1.96 2.21 22.76
N MET A 317 -2.82 2.71 23.65
CA MET A 317 -2.40 3.43 24.87
C MET A 317 -1.91 2.49 25.98
N ILE A 318 -2.39 1.25 25.98
CA ILE A 318 -2.13 0.24 27.01
C ILE A 318 -1.42 -0.95 26.36
N LYS A 319 -0.28 -1.36 26.90
CA LYS A 319 0.46 -2.54 26.43
C LYS A 319 -0.16 -3.83 26.93
N LYS A 320 -0.26 -3.97 28.24
CA LYS A 320 -0.72 -5.16 28.96
C LYS A 320 -1.16 -4.79 30.38
N ILE A 321 -1.71 -5.77 31.10
CA ILE A 321 -1.82 -5.69 32.55
C ILE A 321 -0.41 -5.89 33.12
N ASP A 322 0.05 -4.97 33.97
CA ASP A 322 1.34 -5.07 34.66
C ASP A 322 1.19 -5.94 35.91
N HIS A 323 0.29 -5.51 36.82
CA HIS A 323 0.02 -6.22 38.05
C HIS A 323 -1.42 -6.07 38.55
N ILE A 324 -1.80 -6.92 39.50
CA ILE A 324 -3.06 -6.84 40.24
C ILE A 324 -2.74 -6.69 41.73
N GLY A 325 -3.11 -5.54 42.30
CA GLY A 325 -2.96 -5.27 43.72
C GLY A 325 -4.10 -5.88 44.54
N ILE A 326 -3.78 -6.72 45.51
CA ILE A 326 -4.73 -7.37 46.42
C ILE A 326 -4.46 -6.88 47.84
N ALA A 327 -5.43 -6.18 48.43
CA ALA A 327 -5.38 -5.73 49.81
C ALA A 327 -5.59 -6.91 50.77
N VAL A 328 -4.63 -7.10 51.68
CA VAL A 328 -4.62 -8.17 52.70
C VAL A 328 -4.30 -7.59 54.08
N LYS A 329 -4.76 -8.24 55.14
CA LYS A 329 -4.46 -7.86 56.52
C LYS A 329 -3.06 -8.27 56.96
N SER A 330 -2.55 -9.38 56.42
CA SER A 330 -1.19 -9.85 56.63
C SER A 330 -0.67 -10.50 55.35
N ILE A 331 0.42 -9.94 54.83
CA ILE A 331 1.20 -10.52 53.73
C ILE A 331 1.70 -11.90 54.14
N GLU A 332 2.16 -12.09 55.38
CA GLU A 332 2.72 -13.36 55.84
C GLU A 332 1.68 -14.47 55.85
N GLU A 333 0.44 -14.19 56.25
CA GLU A 333 -0.65 -15.18 56.21
C GLU A 333 -1.12 -15.43 54.77
N ALA A 334 -1.33 -14.37 53.99
CA ALA A 334 -1.81 -14.49 52.61
C ALA A 334 -0.79 -15.20 51.70
N SER A 335 0.51 -14.94 51.89
CA SER A 335 1.59 -15.53 51.08
C SER A 335 1.62 -17.05 51.18
N LYS A 336 1.29 -17.64 52.34
CA LYS A 336 1.25 -19.10 52.53
C LYS A 336 0.32 -19.79 51.54
N PHE A 337 -0.80 -19.18 51.18
CA PHE A 337 -1.69 -19.76 50.19
C PHE A 337 -1.00 -19.84 48.81
N TYR A 338 -0.31 -18.78 48.40
CA TYR A 338 0.37 -18.76 47.12
C TYR A 338 1.60 -19.68 47.09
N GLU A 339 2.36 -19.74 48.19
CA GLU A 339 3.56 -20.57 48.28
C GLU A 339 3.24 -22.04 48.53
N ASP A 340 2.48 -22.36 49.57
CA ASP A 340 2.28 -23.74 50.03
C ASP A 340 1.19 -24.46 49.23
N VAL A 341 0.17 -23.75 48.73
CA VAL A 341 -0.97 -24.36 48.02
C VAL A 341 -0.81 -24.24 46.51
N LEU A 342 -0.45 -23.05 46.00
CA LEU A 342 -0.33 -22.81 44.55
C LEU A 342 1.08 -23.00 44.00
N GLY A 343 2.08 -23.24 44.86
CA GLY A 343 3.47 -23.49 44.46
C GLY A 343 4.16 -22.30 43.79
N GLN A 344 3.66 -21.07 44.00
CA GLN A 344 4.30 -19.84 43.53
C GLN A 344 5.36 -19.38 44.52
N LYS A 345 6.26 -18.50 44.10
CA LYS A 345 7.28 -17.94 45.00
C LYS A 345 7.02 -16.46 45.22
N VAL A 346 7.04 -16.02 46.47
CA VAL A 346 7.15 -14.59 46.78
C VAL A 346 8.56 -14.13 46.45
N VAL A 347 8.67 -13.22 45.49
CA VAL A 347 9.95 -12.76 44.91
C VAL A 347 10.67 -11.82 45.87
N GLY A 348 9.92 -11.03 46.64
CA GLY A 348 10.43 -10.11 47.64
C GLY A 348 9.31 -9.33 48.31
N ILE A 349 9.65 -8.64 49.41
CA ILE A 349 8.76 -7.72 50.12
C ILE A 349 9.45 -6.36 50.18
N GLU A 350 8.76 -5.32 49.71
CA GLU A 350 9.20 -3.93 49.76
C GLU A 350 8.34 -3.14 50.75
N THR A 351 8.94 -2.18 51.47
CA THR A 351 8.22 -1.26 52.34
C THR A 351 8.28 0.15 51.77
N LEU A 352 7.13 0.68 51.39
CA LEU A 352 6.95 2.03 50.86
C LEU A 352 6.49 2.95 51.98
N SER A 353 7.45 3.48 52.75
CA SER A 353 7.17 4.31 53.93
C SER A 353 6.36 5.58 53.60
N SER A 354 6.54 6.16 52.41
CA SER A 354 5.77 7.33 51.95
C SER A 354 4.28 7.05 51.73
N GLU A 355 3.91 5.78 51.50
CA GLU A 355 2.54 5.34 51.22
C GLU A 355 1.94 4.53 52.38
N ASN A 356 2.68 4.36 53.50
CA ASN A 356 2.31 3.52 54.64
C ASN A 356 1.89 2.10 54.22
N LEU A 357 2.72 1.49 53.38
CA LEU A 357 2.38 0.25 52.68
C LEU A 357 3.58 -0.71 52.64
N ARG A 358 3.31 -2.00 52.84
CA ARG A 358 4.19 -3.10 52.45
C ARG A 358 3.59 -3.82 51.25
N THR A 359 4.45 -4.21 50.31
CA THR A 359 4.05 -4.92 49.10
C THR A 359 4.89 -6.18 48.94
N ALA A 360 4.24 -7.33 48.75
CA ALA A 360 4.90 -8.57 48.36
C ALA A 360 4.58 -8.92 46.91
N PHE A 361 5.60 -9.31 46.14
CA PHE A 361 5.48 -9.57 44.71
C PHE A 361 5.45 -11.06 44.43
N ILE A 362 4.43 -11.51 43.71
CA ILE A 362 4.26 -12.91 43.29
C ILE A 362 4.13 -12.93 41.77
N LYS A 363 5.09 -13.56 41.10
CA LYS A 363 5.13 -13.58 39.64
C LYS A 363 4.29 -14.73 39.08
N ILE A 364 3.31 -14.44 38.22
CA ILE A 364 2.49 -15.45 37.53
C ILE A 364 2.54 -15.19 36.03
N GLY A 365 3.42 -15.90 35.33
CA GLY A 365 3.66 -15.67 33.90
C GLY A 365 4.22 -14.26 33.66
N ASP A 366 3.48 -13.47 32.86
CA ASP A 366 3.85 -12.10 32.46
C ASP A 366 3.20 -10.99 33.31
N ILE A 367 2.41 -11.36 34.33
CA ILE A 367 1.67 -10.47 35.24
C ILE A 367 2.15 -10.72 36.68
N ASP A 368 2.27 -9.66 37.46
CA ASP A 368 2.57 -9.76 38.89
C ASP A 368 1.26 -9.69 39.73
N ILE A 369 1.18 -10.49 40.81
CA ILE A 369 0.24 -10.25 41.90
C ILE A 369 0.99 -9.52 43.01
N GLU A 370 0.44 -8.39 43.45
CA GLU A 370 0.99 -7.61 44.55
C GLU A 370 0.09 -7.73 45.78
N LEU A 371 0.58 -8.35 46.84
CA LEU A 371 -0.12 -8.38 48.13
C LEU A 371 0.20 -7.12 48.90
N LEU A 372 -0.84 -6.36 49.26
CA LEU A 372 -0.77 -5.02 49.82
C LEU A 372 -1.19 -5.06 51.29
N GLU A 373 -0.26 -4.81 52.21
CA GLU A 373 -0.51 -4.72 53.65
C GLU A 373 -0.25 -3.31 54.16
N ALA A 374 -1.25 -2.72 54.80
CA ALA A 374 -1.13 -1.39 55.38
C ALA A 374 -0.23 -1.41 56.62
N THR A 375 0.73 -0.49 56.71
CA THR A 375 1.56 -0.30 57.92
C THR A 375 0.98 0.73 58.90
N SER A 376 -0.09 1.43 58.50
CA SER A 376 -0.84 2.39 59.32
C SER A 376 -2.32 2.38 58.96
N SER A 377 -3.19 2.68 59.94
CA SER A 377 -4.64 2.80 59.74
C SER A 377 -5.03 3.91 58.76
N ASP A 378 -4.16 4.89 58.54
CA ASP A 378 -4.43 6.00 57.63
C ASP A 378 -4.17 5.66 56.15
N SER A 379 -3.57 4.50 55.86
CA SER A 379 -3.22 4.13 54.48
C SER A 379 -4.47 3.92 53.61
N PRO A 380 -4.38 4.18 52.29
CA PRO A 380 -5.48 3.89 51.35
C PRO A 380 -5.92 2.42 51.38
N VAL A 381 -4.98 1.50 51.64
CA VAL A 381 -5.25 0.06 51.73
C VAL A 381 -6.01 -0.29 53.02
N ALA A 382 -5.64 0.30 54.16
CA ALA A 382 -6.39 0.11 55.41
C ALA A 382 -7.85 0.56 55.27
N LYS A 383 -8.07 1.75 54.67
CA LYS A 383 -9.40 2.30 54.39
C LYS A 383 -10.20 1.44 53.40
N PHE A 384 -9.52 0.83 52.42
CA PHE A 384 -10.15 -0.11 51.51
C PHE A 384 -10.67 -1.35 52.26
N ILE A 385 -9.82 -1.98 53.08
CA ILE A 385 -10.16 -3.17 53.85
C ILE A 385 -11.30 -2.90 54.83
N GLU A 386 -11.28 -1.76 55.52
CA GLU A 386 -12.37 -1.38 56.44
C GLU A 386 -13.72 -1.28 55.72
N LYS A 387 -13.72 -0.73 54.50
CA LYS A 387 -14.95 -0.48 53.74
C LYS A 387 -15.46 -1.69 52.95
N LYS A 388 -14.55 -2.53 52.44
CA LYS A 388 -14.85 -3.57 51.46
C LYS A 388 -14.35 -4.98 51.83
N GLY A 389 -13.56 -5.11 52.89
CA GLY A 389 -12.83 -6.33 53.21
C GLY A 389 -11.56 -6.49 52.37
N GLU A 390 -10.87 -7.62 52.56
CA GLU A 390 -9.71 -8.02 51.77
C GLU A 390 -10.13 -8.37 50.34
N GLY A 391 -9.27 -8.13 49.34
CA GLY A 391 -9.57 -8.39 47.94
C GLY A 391 -8.86 -7.46 46.96
N ILE A 392 -9.23 -7.54 45.68
CA ILE A 392 -8.60 -6.74 44.62
C ILE A 392 -8.83 -5.25 44.87
N GLN A 393 -7.74 -4.53 45.09
CA GLN A 393 -7.72 -3.09 45.37
C GLN A 393 -7.62 -2.29 44.07
N HIS A 394 -6.71 -2.67 43.16
CA HIS A 394 -6.54 -2.05 41.85
C HIS A 394 -6.07 -3.04 40.77
N ILE A 395 -6.16 -2.61 39.51
CA ILE A 395 -5.54 -3.25 38.35
C ILE A 395 -4.60 -2.23 37.70
N ALA A 396 -3.34 -2.61 37.52
CA ALA A 396 -2.33 -1.76 36.90
C ALA A 396 -2.13 -2.11 35.42
N LEU A 397 -2.07 -1.06 34.59
CA LEU A 397 -1.92 -1.16 33.15
C LEU A 397 -0.60 -0.50 32.72
N GLU A 398 0.21 -1.24 31.98
CA GLU A 398 1.51 -0.76 31.49
C GLU A 398 1.33 0.21 30.32
N VAL A 399 2.01 1.36 30.39
CA VAL A 399 2.05 2.41 29.36
C VAL A 399 3.49 2.75 28.96
N ASP A 400 3.69 3.23 27.72
CA ASP A 400 4.99 3.67 27.22
C ASP A 400 5.45 4.99 27.84
N ASP A 401 4.52 5.94 27.97
CA ASP A 401 4.73 7.29 28.46
C ASP A 401 3.54 7.68 29.34
N ILE A 402 3.77 7.68 30.65
CA ILE A 402 2.73 7.92 31.65
C ILE A 402 2.30 9.40 31.65
N GLU A 403 3.22 10.33 31.45
CA GLU A 403 2.91 11.76 31.36
C GLU A 403 1.97 12.05 30.17
N ALA A 404 2.31 11.56 28.97
CA ALA A 404 1.48 11.69 27.78
C ALA A 404 0.12 10.97 27.95
N SER A 405 0.10 9.83 28.65
CA SER A 405 -1.13 9.09 28.94
C SER A 405 -2.07 9.88 29.86
N LEU A 406 -1.53 10.52 30.91
CA LEU A 406 -2.31 11.37 31.80
C LEU A 406 -2.88 12.60 31.08
N GLU A 407 -2.10 13.27 30.23
CA GLU A 407 -2.59 14.38 29.40
C GLU A 407 -3.73 13.95 28.45
N LYS A 408 -3.58 12.78 27.82
CA LYS A 408 -4.62 12.20 26.96
C LYS A 408 -5.90 11.87 27.73
N LEU A 409 -5.81 11.39 28.96
CA LEU A 409 -6.97 11.16 29.82
C LEU A 409 -7.62 12.48 30.24
N LYS A 410 -6.83 13.48 30.66
CA LYS A 410 -7.33 14.83 31.03
C LYS A 410 -8.07 15.49 29.87
N SER A 411 -7.52 15.46 28.66
CA SER A 411 -8.15 16.05 27.47
C SER A 411 -9.50 15.41 27.10
N LYS A 412 -9.74 14.16 27.54
CA LYS A 412 -11.00 13.45 27.37
C LYS A 412 -11.97 13.62 28.56
N GLY A 413 -11.64 14.49 29.52
CA GLY A 413 -12.46 14.73 30.71
C GLY A 413 -12.46 13.58 31.71
N ILE A 414 -11.49 12.66 31.62
CA ILE A 414 -11.36 11.55 32.57
C ILE A 414 -10.82 12.10 33.89
N ARG A 415 -11.54 11.81 34.98
CA ARG A 415 -11.12 12.20 36.32
C ARG A 415 -9.97 11.32 36.79
N LEU A 416 -8.86 11.96 37.13
CA LEU A 416 -7.67 11.34 37.71
C LEU A 416 -7.67 11.48 39.24
N ILE A 417 -6.95 10.61 39.92
CA ILE A 417 -6.56 10.80 41.33
C ILE A 417 -5.23 11.54 41.35
N ASP A 418 -4.25 11.05 40.60
CA ASP A 418 -2.93 11.67 40.49
C ASP A 418 -2.84 12.47 39.19
N GLU A 419 -2.54 13.76 39.34
CA GLU A 419 -2.40 14.67 38.20
C GLU A 419 -1.01 14.63 37.55
N ALA A 420 -0.03 14.07 38.26
CA ALA A 420 1.34 13.83 37.81
C ALA A 420 1.79 12.45 38.36
N PRO A 421 2.71 11.75 37.67
CA PRO A 421 3.22 10.46 38.14
C PRO A 421 3.95 10.57 39.48
N LYS A 422 3.88 9.51 40.28
CA LYS A 422 4.65 9.33 41.51
C LYS A 422 5.48 8.04 41.46
N THR A 423 6.43 7.88 42.37
CA THR A 423 7.24 6.65 42.46
C THR A 423 6.42 5.54 43.11
N GLY A 424 6.26 4.43 42.38
CA GLY A 424 5.64 3.20 42.83
C GLY A 424 6.67 2.16 43.31
N ALA A 425 6.17 0.98 43.64
CA ALA A 425 6.99 -0.16 44.03
C ALA A 425 7.95 -0.56 42.89
N GLY A 426 9.12 -1.09 43.22
CA GLY A 426 10.14 -1.45 42.23
C GLY A 426 10.73 -0.29 41.43
N GLY A 427 10.51 0.97 41.87
CA GLY A 427 11.02 2.17 41.22
C GLY A 427 10.24 2.64 39.99
N SER A 428 9.08 2.03 39.72
CA SER A 428 8.19 2.40 38.62
C SER A 428 7.60 3.81 38.78
N LYS A 429 7.17 4.42 37.68
CA LYS A 429 6.29 5.59 37.72
C LYS A 429 4.84 5.14 37.66
N ILE A 430 4.03 5.58 38.62
CA ILE A 430 2.62 5.21 38.73
C ILE A 430 1.71 6.42 38.83
N ALA A 431 0.45 6.26 38.41
CA ALA A 431 -0.62 7.25 38.62
C ALA A 431 -2.00 6.59 38.62
N PHE A 432 -2.87 6.97 39.54
CA PHE A 432 -4.20 6.39 39.66
C PHE A 432 -5.28 7.18 38.91
N VAL A 433 -6.19 6.44 38.27
CA VAL A 433 -7.42 6.95 37.66
C VAL A 433 -8.58 6.79 38.64
N HIS A 434 -9.40 7.82 38.77
CA HIS A 434 -10.48 7.81 39.76
C HIS A 434 -11.56 6.78 39.38
N PRO A 435 -12.01 5.89 40.31
CA PRO A 435 -12.98 4.82 40.04
C PRO A 435 -14.31 5.25 39.39
N LYS A 436 -14.72 6.51 39.59
CA LYS A 436 -15.89 7.11 38.91
C LYS A 436 -15.76 7.13 37.39
N SER A 437 -14.55 7.21 36.86
CA SER A 437 -14.27 7.20 35.42
C SER A 437 -14.19 5.78 34.84
N THR A 438 -14.12 4.77 35.69
CA THR A 438 -13.71 3.39 35.36
C THR A 438 -14.67 2.38 35.99
N ASN A 439 -15.96 2.73 36.06
CA ASN A 439 -17.05 1.86 36.51
C ASN A 439 -16.82 1.20 37.88
N GLY A 440 -16.14 1.90 38.79
CA GLY A 440 -15.88 1.46 40.15
C GLY A 440 -14.56 0.69 40.35
N VAL A 441 -13.82 0.42 39.28
CA VAL A 441 -12.48 -0.19 39.34
C VAL A 441 -11.44 0.89 39.57
N LEU A 442 -10.57 0.72 40.56
CA LEU A 442 -9.38 1.57 40.69
C LEU A 442 -8.35 1.11 39.66
N LEU A 443 -8.06 1.97 38.67
CA LEU A 443 -7.03 1.68 37.67
C LEU A 443 -5.77 2.45 38.02
N GLU A 444 -4.64 1.77 37.90
CA GLU A 444 -3.31 2.36 37.95
C GLU A 444 -2.70 2.34 36.55
N LEU A 445 -2.07 3.44 36.14
CA LEU A 445 -1.14 3.45 35.01
C LEU A 445 0.27 3.28 35.56
N CYS A 446 1.04 2.36 34.98
CA CYS A 446 2.41 2.06 35.40
C CYS A 446 3.36 2.16 34.20
N GLN A 447 4.52 2.78 34.41
CA GLN A 447 5.63 2.81 33.47
C GLN A 447 6.89 2.33 34.21
N ARG A 448 7.50 1.25 33.71
CA ARG A 448 8.73 0.64 34.25
C ARG A 448 9.98 1.13 33.54
#